data_AF-A0A2P2K037-F1
#
_entry.id   AF-A0A2P2K037-F1
#
_cell.length_a   1.000
_cell.length_b   1.000
_cell.length_c   1.000
_cell.angle_alpha   90.00
_cell.angle_beta   90.00
_cell.angle_gamma   90.00
#
_symmetry.space_group_name_H-M   'P 1'
#
loop_
_entity.id
_entity.type
_entity.pdbx_description
1 polymer ?
#
loop_
_entity_poly.entity_id
_entity_poly.type
_entity_poly.pdbx_seq_one_letter_code
_entity_poly.pdbx_strand_id
1 'polypeptide(L)'
;MQAAVAEVLKGKQLRDFFDTTMLHKTIMQILNTFMNSGSPYRWVDYLMPANARKLATASNSDDVALAETTKFDQLMVEAQAVLLSAEFYRITEISLQVVVEALVDEIQAQFTGGNLASGIELARLVPRVAQVGPSLLEEPSRNRFLKAIQSVEGVELFFTILYANMPNS
;
A
#
# COMPACT_ATOMS: atom_id res chain seq x y z
N MET A 1 -7.99 -7.07 -0.26
CA MET A 1 -7.71 -6.80 -1.69
C MET A 1 -8.79 -7.37 -2.61
N GLN A 2 -8.98 -8.70 -2.68
CA GLN A 2 -9.92 -9.33 -3.63
C GLN A 2 -11.36 -8.78 -3.58
N ALA A 3 -11.91 -8.54 -2.39
CA ALA A 3 -13.25 -7.94 -2.25
C ALA A 3 -13.34 -6.53 -2.85
N ALA A 4 -12.28 -5.71 -2.71
CA ALA A 4 -12.24 -4.38 -3.30
C ALA A 4 -12.18 -4.44 -4.84
N VAL A 5 -11.41 -5.38 -5.39
CA VAL A 5 -11.39 -5.66 -6.83
C VAL A 5 -12.78 -6.06 -7.34
N ALA A 6 -13.43 -7.00 -6.65
CA ALA A 6 -14.76 -7.47 -7.01
C ALA A 6 -15.81 -6.36 -6.98
N GLU A 7 -15.74 -5.47 -6.00
CA GLU A 7 -16.66 -4.33 -5.88
C GLU A 7 -16.43 -3.29 -6.98
N VAL A 8 -15.18 -2.89 -7.23
CA VAL A 8 -14.86 -1.87 -8.24
C VAL A 8 -15.09 -2.35 -9.67
N LEU A 9 -14.81 -3.64 -9.95
CA LEU A 9 -15.07 -4.25 -11.26
C LEU A 9 -16.49 -4.77 -11.43
N LYS A 10 -17.36 -4.59 -10.42
CA LYS A 10 -18.75 -5.04 -10.49
C LYS A 10 -19.47 -4.39 -11.68
N GLY A 11 -20.05 -5.23 -12.53
CA GLY A 11 -20.76 -4.79 -13.73
C GLY A 11 -19.87 -4.44 -14.92
N LYS A 12 -18.53 -4.49 -14.78
CA LYS A 12 -17.61 -4.40 -15.93
C LYS A 12 -17.65 -5.68 -16.75
N GLN A 13 -17.61 -5.54 -18.06
CA GLN A 13 -17.56 -6.64 -19.01
C GLN A 13 -16.18 -6.75 -19.64
N LEU A 14 -15.80 -7.96 -20.05
CA LEU A 14 -14.51 -8.20 -20.72
C LEU A 14 -14.35 -7.43 -22.04
N ARG A 15 -15.45 -7.01 -22.66
CA ARG A 15 -15.48 -6.20 -23.89
C ARG A 15 -15.39 -4.70 -23.62
N ASP A 16 -15.45 -4.27 -22.36
CA ASP A 16 -15.34 -2.85 -22.02
C ASP A 16 -13.94 -2.35 -22.35
N PHE A 17 -13.86 -1.16 -22.93
CA PHE A 17 -12.59 -0.54 -23.28
C PHE A 17 -12.01 0.23 -22.10
N PHE A 18 -10.71 0.09 -21.91
CA PHE A 18 -9.90 0.77 -20.91
C PHE A 18 -8.74 1.48 -21.61
N ASP A 19 -8.71 2.80 -21.48
CA ASP A 19 -7.53 3.61 -21.80
C ASP A 19 -6.65 3.79 -20.56
N THR A 20 -5.51 4.46 -20.72
CA THR A 20 -4.55 4.76 -19.63
C THR A 20 -5.23 5.45 -18.44
N THR A 21 -6.10 6.43 -18.70
CA THR A 21 -6.79 7.21 -17.67
C THR A 21 -7.77 6.35 -16.88
N MET A 22 -8.56 5.53 -17.57
CA MET A 22 -9.52 4.62 -16.97
C MET A 22 -8.83 3.51 -16.19
N LEU A 23 -7.71 2.99 -16.68
CA LEU A 23 -6.87 2.03 -15.97
C LEU A 23 -6.34 2.62 -14.66
N HIS A 24 -5.69 3.78 -14.72
CA HIS A 24 -5.18 4.49 -13.55
C HIS A 24 -6.29 4.72 -12.52
N LYS A 25 -7.41 5.31 -12.96
CA LYS A 25 -8.57 5.58 -12.10
C LYS A 25 -9.11 4.31 -11.44
N THR A 26 -9.21 3.21 -12.19
CA THR A 26 -9.74 1.94 -11.69
C THR A 26 -8.80 1.34 -10.63
N ILE A 27 -7.50 1.36 -10.86
CA ILE A 27 -6.50 0.86 -9.88
C ILE A 27 -6.55 1.73 -8.61
N MET A 28 -6.59 3.06 -8.75
CA MET A 28 -6.74 3.97 -7.60
C MET A 28 -8.05 3.73 -6.84
N GLN A 29 -9.16 3.46 -7.54
CA GLN A 29 -10.42 3.12 -6.89
C GLN A 29 -10.33 1.80 -6.11
N ILE A 30 -9.71 0.76 -6.68
CA ILE A 30 -9.48 -0.52 -5.97
C ILE A 30 -8.66 -0.28 -4.70
N LEU A 31 -7.58 0.51 -4.82
CA LEU A 31 -6.71 0.84 -3.70
C LEU A 31 -7.47 1.60 -2.61
N ASN A 32 -8.20 2.64 -2.98
CA ASN A 32 -8.99 3.45 -2.04
C ASN A 32 -10.09 2.62 -1.38
N THR A 33 -10.80 1.78 -2.13
CA THR A 33 -11.79 0.86 -1.57
C THR A 33 -11.13 -0.11 -0.60
N PHE A 34 -9.93 -0.62 -0.91
CA PHE A 34 -9.20 -1.51 -0.01
C PHE A 34 -8.76 -0.81 1.28
N MET A 35 -8.11 0.35 1.18
CA MET A 35 -7.59 1.13 2.31
C MET A 35 -8.71 1.58 3.26
N ASN A 36 -9.91 1.86 2.72
CA ASN A 36 -11.09 2.27 3.47
C ASN A 36 -12.05 1.10 3.81
N SER A 37 -11.71 -0.15 3.48
CA SER A 37 -12.61 -1.28 3.73
C SER A 37 -12.60 -1.75 5.18
N GLY A 38 -13.77 -1.73 5.82
CA GLY A 38 -13.97 -2.23 7.18
C GLY A 38 -13.60 -1.18 8.25
N SER A 39 -12.91 -1.62 9.30
CA SER A 39 -12.41 -0.72 10.35
C SER A 39 -11.34 0.21 9.78
N PRO A 40 -11.26 1.48 10.24
CA PRO A 40 -10.08 2.30 10.02
C PRO A 40 -8.81 1.49 10.29
N TYR A 41 -7.82 1.62 9.39
CA TYR A 41 -6.51 0.97 9.50
C TYR A 41 -6.48 -0.57 9.43
N ARG A 42 -7.53 -1.23 8.92
CA ARG A 42 -7.49 -2.69 8.72
C ARG A 42 -6.33 -3.16 7.84
N TRP A 43 -5.84 -2.32 6.94
CA TRP A 43 -4.67 -2.61 6.13
C TRP A 43 -3.36 -2.71 6.95
N VAL A 44 -3.31 -2.12 8.15
CA VAL A 44 -2.17 -2.23 9.09
C VAL A 44 -2.03 -3.67 9.63
N ASP A 45 -3.11 -4.46 9.63
CA ASP A 45 -3.06 -5.87 10.03
C ASP A 45 -2.19 -6.73 9.11
N TYR A 46 -1.86 -6.25 7.90
CA TYR A 46 -0.90 -6.91 7.01
C TYR A 46 0.55 -6.61 7.39
N LEU A 47 0.80 -5.56 8.18
CA LEU A 47 2.14 -5.14 8.60
C LEU A 47 2.45 -5.57 10.03
N MET A 48 1.45 -5.64 10.90
CA MET A 48 1.63 -6.01 12.29
C MET A 48 0.54 -6.99 12.75
N PRO A 49 0.89 -8.11 13.41
CA PRO A 49 -0.10 -9.10 13.80
C PRO A 49 -1.01 -8.60 14.93
N ALA A 50 -2.26 -9.05 14.93
CA ALA A 50 -3.31 -8.56 15.84
C ALA A 50 -3.04 -8.88 17.33
N ASN A 51 -2.19 -9.85 17.63
CA ASN A 51 -1.77 -10.18 19.01
C ASN A 51 -0.86 -9.10 19.62
N ALA A 52 -0.02 -8.44 18.82
CA ALA A 52 0.78 -7.30 19.28
C ALA A 52 -0.11 -6.11 19.65
N ARG A 53 -1.27 -5.95 19.00
CA ARG A 53 -2.26 -4.89 19.32
C ARG A 53 -2.97 -5.11 20.66
N LYS A 54 -3.13 -6.38 21.09
CA LYS A 54 -3.74 -6.73 22.38
C LYS A 54 -2.82 -6.45 23.57
N LEU A 55 -1.51 -6.61 23.39
CA LEU A 55 -0.51 -6.24 24.39
C LEU A 55 -0.51 -4.73 24.64
N ALA A 56 -0.63 -3.92 23.57
CA ALA A 56 -0.73 -2.46 23.66
C ALA A 56 -1.96 -1.99 24.47
N THR A 57 -3.10 -2.67 24.31
CA THR A 57 -4.34 -2.32 25.01
C THR A 57 -4.36 -2.80 26.46
N ALA A 58 -3.70 -3.93 26.76
CA ALA A 58 -3.51 -4.39 28.13
C ALA A 58 -2.55 -3.49 28.92
N SER A 59 -1.52 -2.94 28.28
CA SER A 59 -0.57 -2.01 28.92
C SER A 59 -1.18 -0.65 29.34
N ASN A 60 -2.38 -0.31 28.85
CA ASN A 60 -3.10 0.93 29.21
C ASN A 60 -4.15 0.72 30.32
N SER A 61 -4.29 -0.49 30.86
CA SER A 61 -5.19 -0.81 31.97
C SER A 61 -4.38 -0.87 33.27
N ASP A 62 -4.64 0.06 34.19
CA ASP A 62 -3.97 0.22 35.49
C ASP A 62 -4.18 -0.93 36.49
N ASP A 63 -4.79 -2.04 36.05
CA ASP A 63 -5.07 -3.15 36.94
C ASP A 63 -4.85 -4.51 36.25
N VAL A 64 -4.20 -5.39 37.01
CA VAL A 64 -3.86 -6.79 36.76
C VAL A 64 -2.49 -7.09 36.12
N ALA A 65 -1.57 -7.42 37.04
CA ALA A 65 -0.40 -8.29 36.91
C ALA A 65 0.80 -7.75 36.12
N LEU A 66 1.85 -7.45 36.88
CA LEU A 66 3.25 -7.27 36.50
C LEU A 66 3.79 -8.47 35.69
N ALA A 67 3.32 -8.67 34.46
CA ALA A 67 4.15 -9.30 33.46
C ALA A 67 5.19 -8.23 33.07
N GLU A 68 6.46 -8.49 33.35
CA GLU A 68 7.56 -7.61 32.95
C GLU A 68 7.43 -7.32 31.44
N THR A 69 6.91 -6.14 31.10
CA THR A 69 6.77 -5.68 29.72
C THR A 69 8.17 -5.65 29.14
N THR A 70 8.44 -6.52 28.15
CA THR A 70 9.77 -6.59 27.59
C THR A 70 10.04 -5.34 26.74
N LYS A 71 11.31 -4.98 26.54
CA LYS A 71 11.67 -3.92 25.58
C LYS A 71 11.10 -4.19 24.18
N PHE A 72 10.95 -5.46 23.81
CA PHE A 72 10.31 -5.85 22.56
C PHE A 72 8.83 -5.47 22.54
N ASP A 73 8.09 -5.75 23.63
CA ASP A 73 6.67 -5.37 23.72
C ASP A 73 6.50 -3.85 23.60
N GLN A 74 7.37 -3.07 24.25
CA GLN A 74 7.38 -1.62 24.10
C GLN A 74 7.60 -1.18 22.64
N LEU A 75 8.60 -1.74 21.95
CA LEU A 75 8.87 -1.45 20.54
C LEU A 75 7.68 -1.81 19.64
N MET A 76 6.97 -2.90 19.93
CA MET A 76 5.77 -3.28 19.19
C MET A 76 4.63 -2.28 19.36
N VAL A 77 4.44 -1.73 20.57
CA VAL A 77 3.45 -0.67 20.84
C VAL A 77 3.84 0.62 20.12
N GLU A 78 5.10 1.03 20.19
CA GLU A 78 5.60 2.24 19.52
C GLU A 78 5.49 2.13 18.00
N ALA A 79 5.90 1.00 17.42
CA ALA A 79 5.74 0.72 16.00
C ALA A 79 4.27 0.78 15.58
N GLN A 80 3.36 0.22 16.39
CA GLN A 80 1.92 0.32 16.13
C GLN A 80 1.44 1.77 16.11
N ALA A 81 1.87 2.58 17.08
CA ALA A 81 1.48 3.99 17.16
C ALA A 81 1.93 4.75 15.90
N VAL A 82 3.14 4.46 15.40
CA VAL A 82 3.63 5.02 14.13
C VAL A 82 2.77 4.56 12.96
N LEU A 83 2.47 3.26 12.83
CA LEU A 83 1.67 2.71 11.74
C LEU A 83 0.22 3.25 11.71
N LEU A 84 -0.34 3.61 12.87
CA LEU A 84 -1.68 4.20 13.00
C LEU A 84 -1.68 5.73 12.90
N SER A 85 -0.51 6.36 12.84
CA SER A 85 -0.41 7.82 12.77
C SER A 85 -0.94 8.37 11.43
N ALA A 86 -1.51 9.57 11.48
CA ALA A 86 -1.96 10.28 10.28
C ALA A 86 -0.80 10.56 9.31
N GLU A 87 0.40 10.82 9.84
CA GLU A 87 1.58 11.09 9.04
C GLU A 87 2.03 9.86 8.25
N PHE A 88 2.10 8.69 8.90
CA PHE A 88 2.42 7.44 8.20
C PHE A 88 1.35 7.06 7.18
N TYR A 89 0.07 7.27 7.50
CA TYR A 89 -1.03 7.05 6.55
C TYR A 89 -0.86 7.94 5.30
N ARG A 90 -0.59 9.24 5.48
CA ARG A 90 -0.38 10.20 4.38
C ARG A 90 0.81 9.80 3.50
N ILE A 91 1.94 9.44 4.11
CA ILE A 91 3.12 8.97 3.37
C ILE A 91 2.80 7.69 2.60
N THR A 92 2.07 6.75 3.21
CA THR A 92 1.65 5.51 2.55
C THR A 92 0.74 5.80 1.36
N GLU A 93 -0.22 6.71 1.50
CA GLU A 93 -1.14 7.11 0.42
C GLU A 93 -0.39 7.69 -0.78
N ILE A 94 0.50 8.66 -0.55
CA ILE A 94 1.34 9.27 -1.61
C ILE A 94 2.26 8.22 -2.25
N SER A 95 2.91 7.38 -1.44
CA SER A 95 3.81 6.33 -1.94
C SER A 95 3.06 5.37 -2.86
N LEU A 96 1.85 4.96 -2.48
CA LEU A 96 1.04 4.05 -3.29
C LEU A 96 0.55 4.72 -4.58
N GLN A 97 0.21 6.02 -4.56
CA GLN A 97 -0.14 6.75 -5.76
C GLN A 97 1.00 6.73 -6.78
N VAL A 98 2.22 7.05 -6.35
CA VAL A 98 3.41 7.04 -7.21
C VAL A 98 3.69 5.62 -7.76
N VAL A 99 3.44 4.58 -6.97
CA VAL A 99 3.54 3.19 -7.44
C VAL A 99 2.48 2.88 -8.49
N VAL A 100 1.24 3.37 -8.35
CA VAL A 100 0.18 3.18 -9.35
C VAL A 100 0.52 3.89 -10.65
N GLU A 101 1.06 5.11 -10.60
CA GLU A 101 1.56 5.83 -11.77
C GLU A 101 2.64 5.01 -12.49
N ALA A 102 3.65 4.54 -11.74
CA ALA A 102 4.67 3.65 -12.28
C ALA A 102 4.10 2.31 -12.80
N LEU A 103 3.04 1.76 -12.21
CA LEU A 103 2.42 0.53 -12.68
C LEU A 103 1.72 0.74 -14.03
N VAL A 104 0.99 1.83 -14.18
CA VAL A 104 0.30 2.17 -15.42
C VAL A 104 1.30 2.40 -16.56
N ASP A 105 2.40 3.09 -16.29
CA ASP A 105 3.47 3.31 -17.26
C ASP A 105 4.11 1.99 -17.73
N GLU A 106 4.33 1.03 -16.82
CA GLU A 106 4.86 -0.29 -17.15
C GLU A 106 3.88 -1.07 -18.05
N ILE A 107 2.60 -1.06 -17.69
CA ILE A 107 1.55 -1.71 -18.50
C ILE A 107 1.49 -1.07 -19.89
N GLN A 108 1.57 0.26 -19.97
CA GLN A 108 1.58 0.99 -21.24
C GLN A 108 2.78 0.61 -22.11
N ALA A 109 3.97 0.45 -21.52
CA ALA A 109 5.18 0.07 -22.23
C ALA A 109 5.10 -1.32 -22.89
N GLN A 110 4.26 -2.23 -22.34
CA GLN A 110 4.02 -3.55 -22.95
C GLN A 110 3.19 -3.50 -24.25
N PHE A 111 2.53 -2.37 -24.54
CA PHE A 111 1.80 -2.16 -25.79
C PHE A 111 2.69 -1.45 -26.80
N THR A 112 3.45 -2.23 -27.58
CA THR A 112 4.19 -1.73 -28.74
C THR A 112 3.22 -1.01 -29.70
N GLY A 113 3.41 0.31 -29.89
CA GLY A 113 2.62 1.10 -30.84
C GLY A 113 1.46 1.94 -30.26
N GLY A 114 1.42 2.21 -28.94
CA GLY A 114 0.53 3.23 -28.37
C GLY A 114 -0.92 2.82 -28.15
N ASN A 115 -1.23 1.52 -28.24
CA ASN A 115 -2.61 1.02 -28.29
C ASN A 115 -3.41 1.27 -26.99
N LEU A 116 -2.75 1.46 -25.84
CA LEU A 116 -3.45 1.75 -24.57
C LEU A 116 -4.01 3.18 -24.53
N ALA A 117 -3.39 4.14 -25.23
CA ALA A 117 -3.89 5.52 -25.27
C ALA A 117 -5.23 5.63 -26.02
N SER A 118 -5.45 4.76 -27.02
CA SER A 118 -6.70 4.65 -27.77
C SER A 118 -7.73 3.71 -27.11
N GLY A 119 -7.37 3.07 -26.01
CA GLY A 119 -8.19 2.11 -25.29
C GLY A 119 -8.09 0.68 -25.84
N ILE A 120 -8.15 -0.30 -24.93
CA ILE A 120 -8.19 -1.72 -25.25
C ILE A 120 -9.27 -2.44 -24.44
N GLU A 121 -9.79 -3.54 -24.95
CA GLU A 121 -10.73 -4.38 -24.23
C GLU A 121 -10.14 -4.95 -22.93
N LEU A 122 -10.92 -4.97 -21.86
CA LEU A 122 -10.54 -5.50 -20.55
C LEU A 122 -10.01 -6.94 -20.64
N ALA A 123 -10.57 -7.79 -21.51
CA ALA A 123 -10.07 -9.14 -21.80
C ALA A 123 -8.60 -9.17 -22.21
N ARG A 124 -8.14 -8.16 -22.96
CA ARG A 124 -6.76 -8.06 -23.43
C ARG A 124 -5.85 -7.35 -22.42
N LEU A 125 -6.43 -6.52 -21.57
CA LEU A 125 -5.71 -5.80 -20.50
C LEU A 125 -5.37 -6.72 -19.32
N VAL A 126 -6.30 -7.58 -18.87
CA VAL A 126 -6.11 -8.44 -17.68
C VAL A 126 -4.82 -9.27 -17.74
N PRO A 127 -4.48 -9.96 -18.85
CA PRO A 127 -3.22 -10.70 -18.96
C PRO A 127 -1.97 -9.81 -18.82
N ARG A 128 -2.04 -8.54 -19.24
CA ARG A 128 -0.92 -7.58 -19.14
C ARG A 128 -0.71 -7.11 -17.72
N VAL A 129 -1.79 -6.83 -17.00
CA VAL A 129 -1.74 -6.56 -15.55
C VAL A 129 -1.09 -7.73 -14.82
N ALA A 130 -1.46 -8.97 -15.14
CA ALA A 130 -0.86 -10.16 -14.53
C ALA A 130 0.64 -10.30 -14.83
N GLN A 131 1.09 -9.88 -16.02
CA GLN A 131 2.51 -9.93 -16.42
C GLN A 131 3.41 -8.95 -15.65
N VAL A 132 2.87 -7.89 -15.05
CA VAL A 132 3.65 -6.95 -14.23
C VAL A 132 3.91 -7.47 -12.81
N GLY A 133 3.14 -8.47 -12.36
CA GLY A 133 3.26 -9.04 -11.02
C GLY A 133 4.70 -9.40 -10.61
N PRO A 134 5.47 -10.13 -11.42
CA PRO A 134 6.87 -10.46 -11.12
C PRO A 134 7.77 -9.22 -10.98
N SER A 135 7.56 -8.16 -11.77
CA SER A 135 8.38 -6.95 -11.70
C SER A 135 8.19 -6.16 -10.41
N LEU A 136 7.04 -6.32 -9.74
CA LEU A 136 6.83 -5.77 -8.39
C LEU A 136 7.70 -6.46 -7.34
N LEU A 137 8.15 -7.68 -7.61
CA LEU A 137 8.93 -8.53 -6.69
C LEU A 137 10.42 -8.61 -7.05
N GLU A 138 10.88 -7.77 -7.99
CA GLU A 138 12.30 -7.67 -8.33
C GLU A 138 13.15 -7.19 -7.15
N GLU A 139 14.45 -7.52 -7.19
CA GLU A 139 15.43 -7.04 -6.22
C GLU A 139 15.41 -5.50 -6.09
N PRO A 140 15.62 -4.94 -4.89
CA PRO A 140 15.52 -3.49 -4.66
C PRO A 140 16.34 -2.62 -5.61
N SER A 141 17.51 -3.09 -6.06
CA SER A 141 18.39 -2.36 -6.99
C SER A 141 17.80 -2.23 -8.41
N ARG A 142 16.89 -3.14 -8.79
CA ARG A 142 16.28 -3.24 -10.12
C ARG A 142 14.80 -2.85 -10.11
N ASN A 143 14.16 -2.90 -8.95
CA ASN A 143 12.75 -2.60 -8.77
C ASN A 143 12.45 -1.10 -8.94
N ARG A 144 11.90 -0.75 -10.11
CA ARG A 144 11.48 0.63 -10.43
C ARG A 144 10.43 1.18 -9.45
N PHE A 145 9.58 0.33 -8.89
CA PHE A 145 8.52 0.75 -7.97
C PHE A 145 9.09 1.17 -6.62
N LEU A 146 10.08 0.44 -6.10
CA LEU A 146 10.80 0.84 -4.90
C LEU A 146 11.58 2.15 -5.11
N LYS A 147 12.22 2.33 -6.28
CA LYS A 147 12.87 3.60 -6.64
C LYS A 147 11.86 4.76 -6.71
N ALA A 148 10.67 4.51 -7.23
CA ALA A 148 9.62 5.51 -7.30
C ALA A 148 9.20 5.96 -5.89
N ILE A 149 9.01 5.03 -4.94
CA ILE A 149 8.75 5.37 -3.53
C ILE A 149 9.91 6.17 -2.93
N GLN A 150 11.17 5.75 -3.17
CA GLN A 150 12.35 6.44 -2.64
C GLN A 150 12.50 7.87 -3.14
N SER A 151 11.97 8.19 -4.33
CA SER A 151 12.00 9.55 -4.88
C SER A 151 10.98 10.50 -4.26
N VAL A 152 10.08 10.01 -3.40
CA VAL A 152 9.11 10.85 -2.70
C VAL A 152 9.79 11.59 -1.56
N GLU A 153 9.95 12.91 -1.66
CA GLU A 153 10.61 13.75 -0.64
C GLU A 153 10.03 13.54 0.77
N GLY A 154 8.72 13.35 0.86
CA GLY A 154 8.04 13.10 2.13
C GLY A 154 8.49 11.81 2.84
N VAL A 155 8.96 10.80 2.09
CA VAL A 155 9.40 9.52 2.66
C VAL A 155 10.69 9.69 3.45
N GLU A 156 11.69 10.36 2.87
CA GLU A 156 12.97 10.62 3.55
C GLU A 156 12.78 11.51 4.79
N LEU A 157 11.99 12.58 4.65
CA LEU A 157 11.70 13.49 5.76
C LEU A 157 11.00 12.75 6.91
N PHE A 158 10.00 11.91 6.60
CA PHE A 158 9.29 11.13 7.60
C PHE A 158 10.26 10.22 8.39
N PHE A 159 11.12 9.48 7.70
CA PHE A 159 12.08 8.62 8.39
C PHE A 159 13.09 9.43 9.20
N THR A 160 13.56 10.56 8.68
CA THR A 160 14.48 11.45 9.42
C THR A 160 13.88 11.91 10.74
N ILE A 161 12.63 12.36 10.72
CA ILE A 161 11.91 12.79 11.93
C ILE A 161 11.68 11.59 12.86
N LEU A 162 11.30 10.43 12.32
CA LEU A 162 11.07 9.22 13.12
C LEU A 162 12.35 8.81 13.87
N TYR A 163 13.49 8.77 13.19
CA TYR A 163 14.77 8.41 13.79
C TYR A 163 15.29 9.47 14.78
N ALA A 164 15.07 10.77 14.50
CA ALA A 164 15.46 11.84 15.42
C ALA A 164 14.68 11.81 16.75
N ASN A 165 13.46 11.27 16.74
CA ASN A 165 12.61 11.17 17.92
C ASN A 165 12.73 9.81 18.64
N MET A 166 13.57 8.89 18.17
CA MET A 166 13.80 7.66 18.91
C MET A 166 14.55 7.96 20.21
N PRO A 167 14.13 7.40 21.36
CA PRO A 167 14.85 7.58 22.61
C PRO A 167 16.28 7.09 22.44
N ASN A 168 17.27 7.93 22.77
CA ASN A 168 18.65 7.50 22.88
C ASN A 168 18.70 6.44 23.99
N SER A 169 18.86 5.17 23.63
CA SER A 169 19.04 4.06 24.59
C SER A 169 20.33 4.19 25.39
#